data_AF-A0A6P6FMP3-F1
#
_entry.id   AF-A0A6P6FMP3-F1
#
_cell.length_a   1.000
_cell.length_b   1.000
_cell.length_c   1.000
_cell.angle_alpha   90.00
_cell.angle_beta   90.00
_cell.angle_gamma   90.00
#
_symmetry.space_group_name_H-M   'P 1'
#
loop_
_entity.id
_entity.type
_entity.pdbx_description
1 polymer ?
#
loop_
_entity_poly.entity_id
_entity_poly.type
_entity_poly.pdbx_seq_one_letter_code
_entity_poly.pdbx_strand_id
1 'polypeptide(L)'
;MLLCVNSVLNDAGEKQIRNPAVKEWLDDLEEAAHDADDRLDGIATDASQFKLETEQSRTGTGKVSKIVPNCLINFFDPDMEIKMEEIFERLEIIAKQKDVLGLKEGFGEKTAPRIATTSLVEETEVFGGDGDKKSMIKLLRDDDEGSKKFVIPILGMGGVGKTTLAQ
;
A
#
# COMPACT_ATOMS: atom_id res chain seq x y z
N MET A 1 -6.18 5.55 18.55
CA MET A 1 -7.08 5.09 17.48
C MET A 1 -6.30 4.45 16.34
N LEU A 2 -5.49 5.21 15.59
CA LEU A 2 -4.73 4.70 14.43
C LEU A 2 -3.80 3.52 14.74
N LEU A 3 -3.11 3.53 15.90
CA LEU A 3 -2.25 2.40 16.31
C LEU A 3 -3.01 1.07 16.44
N CYS A 4 -4.27 1.11 16.89
CA CYS A 4 -5.08 -0.08 17.09
C CYS A 4 -5.75 -0.58 15.80
N VAL A 5 -5.85 0.27 14.78
CA VAL A 5 -6.33 -0.11 13.45
C VAL A 5 -5.17 -0.72 12.67
N ASN A 6 -3.97 -0.13 12.78
CA ASN A 6 -2.77 -0.61 12.11
C ASN A 6 -2.35 -2.03 12.58
N SER A 7 -2.66 -2.36 13.83
CA SER A 7 -2.36 -3.66 14.43
C SER A 7 -3.31 -4.79 14.01
N VAL A 8 -4.49 -4.46 13.48
CA VAL A 8 -5.46 -5.42 12.94
C VAL A 8 -5.44 -5.51 11.41
N LEU A 9 -4.73 -4.60 10.74
CA LEU A 9 -4.69 -4.46 9.28
C LEU A 9 -4.18 -5.73 8.58
N ASN A 10 -3.24 -6.44 9.20
CA ASN A 10 -2.72 -7.69 8.64
C ASN A 10 -3.77 -8.82 8.66
N ASP A 11 -4.51 -8.97 9.77
CA ASP A 11 -5.60 -9.94 9.91
C ASP A 11 -6.79 -9.58 9.00
N ALA A 12 -7.11 -8.28 8.89
CA ALA A 12 -8.13 -7.77 7.98
C ALA A 12 -7.78 -8.06 6.51
N GLY A 13 -6.53 -7.85 6.11
CA GLY A 13 -6.05 -8.10 4.75
C GLY A 13 -6.13 -9.58 4.32
N GLU A 14 -5.99 -10.52 5.25
CA GLU A 14 -6.22 -11.94 4.97
C GLU A 14 -7.72 -12.28 4.93
N LYS A 15 -8.49 -11.71 5.86
CA LYS A 15 -9.93 -12.00 6.01
C LYS A 15 -10.80 -11.37 4.93
N GLN A 16 -10.40 -10.26 4.30
CA GLN A 16 -11.19 -9.60 3.24
C GLN A 16 -11.47 -10.51 2.04
N ILE A 17 -10.62 -11.51 1.80
CA ILE A 17 -10.79 -12.47 0.70
C ILE A 17 -12.02 -13.36 0.92
N ARG A 18 -12.35 -13.63 2.19
CA ARG A 18 -13.42 -14.56 2.60
C ARG A 18 -14.63 -13.87 3.21
N ASN A 19 -14.46 -12.67 3.77
CA ASN A 19 -15.50 -11.93 4.45
C ASN A 19 -15.73 -10.55 3.79
N PRO A 20 -16.83 -10.35 3.05
CA PRO A 20 -17.12 -9.08 2.39
C PRO A 20 -17.32 -7.93 3.38
N ALA A 21 -17.79 -8.19 4.61
CA ALA A 21 -17.95 -7.15 5.63
C ALA A 21 -16.59 -6.61 6.13
N VAL A 22 -15.54 -7.45 6.13
CA VAL A 22 -14.18 -6.99 6.44
C VAL A 22 -13.60 -6.18 5.29
N LYS A 23 -13.98 -6.50 4.05
CA LYS A 23 -13.61 -5.71 2.89
C LYS A 23 -14.26 -4.32 2.93
N GLU A 24 -15.57 -4.26 3.12
CA GLU A 24 -16.31 -3.00 3.25
C GLU A 24 -15.73 -2.12 4.36
N TRP A 25 -15.40 -2.72 5.51
CA TRP A 25 -14.73 -2.01 6.60
C TRP A 25 -13.33 -1.48 6.24
N LEU A 26 -12.56 -2.21 5.44
CA LEU A 26 -11.26 -1.73 4.94
C LEU A 26 -11.42 -0.60 3.91
N ASP A 27 -12.40 -0.72 3.02
CA ASP A 27 -12.72 0.30 2.02
C ASP A 27 -13.16 1.60 2.73
N ASP A 28 -14.03 1.53 3.74
CA ASP A 28 -14.46 2.67 4.56
C ASP A 28 -13.29 3.32 5.33
N LEU A 29 -12.36 2.51 5.83
CA LEU A 29 -11.15 2.98 6.51
C LEU A 29 -10.22 3.73 5.56
N GLU A 30 -10.03 3.20 4.35
CA GLU A 30 -9.22 3.83 3.31
C GLU A 30 -9.83 5.16 2.88
N GLU A 31 -11.15 5.22 2.67
CA GLU A 31 -11.87 6.45 2.34
C GLU A 31 -11.69 7.51 3.44
N ALA A 32 -11.93 7.17 4.71
CA ALA A 32 -11.79 8.12 5.80
C ALA A 32 -10.35 8.60 6.00
N ALA A 33 -9.35 7.74 5.70
CA ALA A 33 -7.94 8.13 5.73
C ALA A 33 -7.59 9.09 4.59
N HIS A 34 -8.12 8.86 3.38
CA HIS A 34 -7.95 9.76 2.24
C HIS A 34 -8.60 11.12 2.49
N ASP A 35 -9.83 11.15 3.02
CA ASP A 35 -10.50 12.40 3.40
C ASP A 35 -9.67 13.20 4.39
N ALA A 36 -9.04 12.53 5.37
CA ALA A 36 -8.16 13.18 6.34
C ALA A 36 -6.92 13.79 5.67
N ASP A 37 -6.28 13.06 4.77
CA ASP A 37 -5.08 13.50 4.05
C ASP A 37 -5.38 14.70 3.14
N ASP A 38 -6.48 14.64 2.38
CA ASP A 38 -6.93 15.74 1.52
C ASP A 38 -7.18 17.04 2.31
N ARG A 39 -7.70 16.93 3.55
CA ARG A 39 -7.89 18.09 4.43
C ARG A 39 -6.56 18.63 4.95
N LEU A 40 -5.62 17.76 5.34
CA LEU A 40 -4.31 18.16 5.81
C LEU A 40 -3.51 18.87 4.70
N ASP A 41 -3.61 18.41 3.47
CA ASP A 41 -2.98 19.04 2.29
C ASP A 41 -3.54 20.45 2.02
N GLY A 42 -4.86 20.63 2.19
CA GLY A 42 -5.49 21.96 2.13
C GLY A 42 -4.90 22.92 3.17
N ILE A 43 -4.78 22.47 4.42
CA ILE A 43 -4.19 23.25 5.52
C ILE A 43 -2.71 23.58 5.25
N ALA A 44 -1.94 22.61 4.75
CA ALA A 44 -0.52 22.81 4.41
C ALA A 44 -0.33 23.83 3.28
N THR A 45 -1.25 23.82 2.30
CA THR A 45 -1.28 24.77 1.19
C THR A 45 -1.55 26.19 1.71
N ASP A 46 -2.59 26.37 2.54
CA ASP A 46 -2.92 27.67 3.13
C ASP A 46 -1.77 28.19 4.01
N ALA A 47 -1.14 27.31 4.81
CA ALA A 47 0.00 27.68 5.65
C ALA A 47 1.20 28.19 4.84
N SER A 48 1.43 27.56 3.68
CA SER A 48 2.50 27.95 2.76
C SER A 48 2.22 29.31 2.13
N GLN A 49 0.96 29.58 1.77
CA GLN A 49 0.54 30.86 1.22
C GLN A 49 0.70 32.00 2.24
N PHE A 50 0.31 31.78 3.49
CA PHE A 50 0.53 32.74 4.59
C PHE A 50 2.00 33.12 4.76
N LYS A 51 2.90 32.12 4.66
CA LYS A 51 4.35 32.34 4.80
C LYS A 51 4.89 33.21 3.65
N LEU A 52 4.38 33.05 2.42
CA LEU A 52 4.77 33.87 1.29
C LEU A 52 4.26 35.32 1.41
N GLU A 53 3.04 35.55 1.88
CA GLU A 53 2.47 36.89 2.06
C GLU A 53 3.19 37.68 3.18
N THR A 54 3.57 36.99 4.26
CA THR A 54 4.33 37.58 5.36
C THR A 54 5.78 37.90 4.97
N GLU A 55 6.39 37.14 4.06
CA GLU A 55 7.71 37.48 3.50
C GLU A 55 7.65 38.63 2.48
N GLN A 56 6.62 38.70 1.62
CA GLN A 56 6.45 39.79 0.66
C GLN A 56 6.15 41.15 1.34
N SER A 57 5.38 41.15 2.43
CA SER A 57 5.09 42.36 3.22
C SER A 57 6.30 42.90 3.98
N ARG A 58 7.35 42.09 4.22
CA ARG A 58 8.60 42.52 4.86
C ARG A 58 9.52 43.32 3.94
N THR A 59 9.37 43.21 2.63
CA THR A 59 10.17 43.94 1.63
C THR A 59 9.58 45.28 1.20
N GLY A 60 8.32 45.57 1.53
CA GLY A 60 7.65 46.82 1.17
C GLY A 60 7.72 47.87 2.29
N THR A 61 8.48 48.95 2.08
CA THR A 61 8.42 50.15 2.94
C THR A 61 7.05 50.82 2.82
N GLY A 62 6.11 50.55 3.73
CA GLY A 62 4.82 51.23 3.71
C GLY A 62 3.86 50.83 4.82
N LYS A 63 3.80 51.68 5.86
CA LYS A 63 2.72 51.87 6.84
C LYS A 63 1.78 50.68 7.14
N VAL A 64 1.94 50.16 8.35
CA VAL A 64 1.12 49.17 9.05
C VAL A 64 -0.39 49.43 8.89
N SER A 65 -1.03 48.68 8.00
CA SER A 65 -2.46 48.40 8.10
C SER A 65 -2.60 46.99 8.67
N LYS A 66 -3.32 46.86 9.79
CA LYS A 66 -3.64 45.58 10.45
C LYS A 66 -4.68 44.82 9.60
N ILE A 67 -4.28 44.42 8.40
CA ILE A 67 -5.07 43.51 7.59
C ILE A 67 -4.78 42.14 8.17
N VAL A 68 -5.76 41.54 8.84
CA VAL A 68 -5.73 40.10 9.09
C VAL A 68 -5.67 39.47 7.70
N PRO A 69 -4.57 38.82 7.30
CA PRO A 69 -4.50 38.18 6.00
C PRO A 69 -5.71 37.25 5.87
N ASN A 70 -6.37 37.28 4.73
CA ASN A 70 -7.60 36.52 4.49
C ASN A 70 -7.40 35.01 4.78
N CYS A 71 -6.15 34.53 4.67
CA CYS A 71 -5.71 33.20 5.04
C CYS A 71 -5.86 32.87 6.54
N LEU A 72 -5.64 33.81 7.48
CA LEU A 72 -5.91 33.57 8.91
C LEU A 72 -7.40 33.42 9.20
N ILE A 73 -8.27 34.04 8.39
CA ILE A 73 -9.72 33.92 8.53
C ILE A 73 -10.16 32.52 8.07
N ASN A 74 -9.58 31.99 7.00
CA ASN A 74 -9.81 30.63 6.52
C ASN A 74 -9.27 29.56 7.49
N PHE A 75 -8.12 29.81 8.14
CA PHE A 75 -7.53 28.89 9.11
C PHE A 75 -8.37 28.70 10.38
N PHE A 76 -9.12 29.73 10.77
CA PHE A 76 -10.07 29.70 11.87
C PHE A 76 -11.52 29.60 11.38
N ASP A 77 -11.72 29.15 10.14
CA ASP A 77 -13.06 28.96 9.61
C ASP A 77 -13.74 27.82 10.38
N PRO A 78 -14.88 28.06 11.05
CA PRO A 78 -15.61 27.02 11.76
C PRO A 78 -16.02 25.87 10.84
N ASP A 79 -16.17 26.10 9.53
CA ASP A 79 -16.44 25.05 8.54
C ASP A 79 -15.27 24.03 8.44
N MET A 80 -14.03 24.48 8.64
CA MET A 80 -12.85 23.59 8.65
C MET A 80 -12.81 22.73 9.91
N GLU A 81 -13.14 23.30 11.07
CA GLU A 81 -13.22 22.57 12.35
C GLU A 81 -14.31 21.48 12.29
N ILE A 82 -15.49 21.82 11.77
CA ILE A 82 -16.61 20.87 11.62
C ILE A 82 -16.23 19.70 10.71
N LYS A 83 -15.59 19.96 9.57
CA LYS A 83 -15.16 18.90 8.63
C LYS A 83 -14.10 17.99 9.22
N MET A 84 -13.17 18.54 10.01
CA MET A 84 -12.15 17.74 10.68
C MET A 84 -12.79 16.84 11.74
N GLU A 85 -13.74 17.37 12.50
CA GLU A 85 -14.50 16.63 13.51
C GLU A 85 -15.31 15.48 12.87
N GLU A 86 -15.97 15.72 11.73
CA GLU A 86 -16.68 14.68 10.97
C GLU A 86 -15.77 13.50 10.58
N ILE A 87 -14.55 13.78 10.11
CA ILE A 87 -13.57 12.74 9.75
C ILE A 87 -13.14 11.96 11.00
N PHE A 88 -12.90 12.65 12.11
CA PHE A 88 -12.55 11.99 13.37
C PHE A 88 -13.67 11.11 13.90
N GLU A 89 -14.93 11.55 13.81
CA GLU A 89 -16.10 10.75 14.20
C GLU A 89 -16.23 9.49 13.33
N ARG A 90 -16.08 9.62 12.00
CA ARG A 90 -16.09 8.47 11.07
C ARG A 90 -14.99 7.46 11.43
N LEU A 91 -13.76 7.92 11.64
CA LEU A 91 -12.65 7.07 12.05
C LEU A 91 -12.89 6.39 13.40
N GLU A 92 -13.55 7.07 14.35
CA GLU A 92 -13.90 6.47 15.64
C GLU A 92 -14.92 5.34 15.49
N ILE A 93 -15.93 5.52 14.64
CA ILE A 93 -16.93 4.49 14.33
C ILE A 93 -16.25 3.27 13.70
N ILE A 94 -15.40 3.48 12.69
CA ILE A 94 -14.65 2.42 12.03
C ILE A 94 -13.76 1.69 13.05
N ALA A 95 -13.08 2.42 13.93
CA ALA A 95 -12.24 1.84 14.96
C ALA A 95 -13.04 1.02 16.00
N LYS A 96 -14.32 1.29 16.22
CA LYS A 96 -15.22 0.49 17.09
C LYS A 96 -15.76 -0.73 16.36
N GLN A 97 -16.02 -0.65 15.05
CA GLN A 97 -16.50 -1.77 14.23
C GLN A 97 -15.50 -2.92 14.16
N LYS A 98 -14.19 -2.66 14.33
CA LYS A 98 -13.15 -3.69 14.36
C LYS A 98 -13.46 -4.81 15.38
N ASP A 99 -14.02 -4.45 16.54
CA ASP A 99 -14.28 -5.38 17.64
C ASP A 99 -15.49 -6.27 17.30
N VAL A 100 -16.47 -5.72 16.60
CA VAL A 100 -17.64 -6.44 16.08
C VAL A 100 -17.24 -7.44 15.01
N LEU A 101 -16.28 -7.09 14.16
CA LEU A 101 -15.75 -7.95 13.10
C LEU A 101 -14.79 -9.03 13.63
N GLY A 102 -14.46 -9.01 14.92
CA GLY A 102 -13.55 -9.97 15.54
C GLY A 102 -12.16 -9.95 14.92
N LEU A 103 -11.72 -8.77 14.48
CA LEU A 103 -10.37 -8.57 13.95
C LEU A 103 -9.38 -8.69 15.10
N LYS A 104 -8.37 -9.53 14.91
CA LYS A 104 -7.38 -9.81 15.95
C LYS A 104 -6.13 -8.99 15.73
N GLU A 105 -5.61 -8.48 16.83
CA GLU A 105 -4.33 -7.79 16.86
C GLU A 105 -3.23 -8.81 16.54
N GLY A 106 -2.72 -8.74 15.31
CA GLY A 106 -1.78 -9.73 14.80
C GLY A 106 -0.39 -9.45 15.35
N PHE A 107 -0.01 -10.08 16.46
CA PHE A 107 1.41 -10.30 16.73
C PHE A 107 1.91 -11.23 15.64
N GLY A 108 2.62 -10.65 14.67
CA GLY A 108 3.01 -11.32 13.43
C GLY A 108 3.65 -12.67 13.71
N GLU A 109 2.93 -13.74 13.44
CA GLU A 109 3.52 -15.07 13.45
C GLU A 109 3.01 -15.91 12.28
N LYS A 110 3.92 -16.02 11.32
CA LYS A 110 4.08 -17.07 10.31
C LYS A 110 3.07 -17.04 9.17
N THR A 111 3.49 -16.36 8.09
CA THR A 111 3.34 -16.94 6.75
C THR A 111 3.70 -18.42 6.85
N ALA A 112 2.70 -19.29 6.73
CA ALA A 112 2.92 -20.72 6.70
C ALA A 112 3.99 -21.01 5.63
N PRO A 113 4.98 -21.88 5.91
CA PRO A 113 5.97 -22.21 4.90
C PRO A 113 5.21 -22.76 3.69
N ARG A 114 5.36 -22.08 2.55
CA ARG A 114 4.91 -22.56 1.25
C ARG A 114 5.35 -24.02 1.12
N ILE A 115 4.41 -24.96 1.19
CA ILE A 115 4.68 -26.36 0.92
C ILE A 115 5.15 -26.43 -0.54
N ALA A 116 6.32 -27.02 -0.76
CA ALA A 116 6.90 -27.19 -2.07
C ALA A 116 5.95 -28.00 -2.96
N THR A 117 5.52 -27.43 -4.08
CA THR A 117 4.72 -28.12 -5.10
C THR A 117 5.63 -28.78 -6.14
N THR A 118 6.36 -29.83 -5.78
CA THR A 118 6.87 -30.77 -6.80
C THR A 118 7.07 -32.18 -6.24
N SER A 119 6.37 -33.15 -6.85
CA SER A 119 6.88 -34.47 -7.25
C SER A 119 5.75 -35.28 -7.90
N LEU A 120 5.33 -34.91 -9.11
CA LEU A 120 4.70 -35.84 -10.05
C LEU A 120 4.81 -35.28 -11.47
N VAL A 121 5.41 -36.06 -12.36
CA VAL A 121 5.52 -35.77 -13.80
C VAL A 121 4.21 -36.22 -14.43
N GLU A 122 3.33 -35.27 -14.72
CA GLU A 122 2.30 -35.45 -15.72
C GLU A 122 2.86 -34.84 -17.01
N GLU A 123 3.18 -35.67 -18.00
CA GLU A 123 3.67 -35.25 -19.31
C GLU A 123 2.55 -34.51 -20.04
N THR A 124 2.37 -33.24 -19.70
CA THR A 124 1.52 -32.33 -20.45
C THR A 124 2.31 -31.81 -21.65
N GLU A 125 1.68 -31.79 -22.82
CA GLU A 125 2.29 -31.31 -24.05
C GLU A 125 2.50 -29.79 -23.95
N VAL A 126 3.70 -29.37 -23.56
CA VAL A 126 4.07 -27.95 -23.41
C VAL A 126 4.27 -27.33 -24.79
N PHE A 127 3.26 -26.59 -25.27
CA PHE A 127 3.35 -25.85 -26.52
C PHE A 127 4.08 -24.51 -26.34
N GLY A 128 4.94 -24.15 -27.31
CA GLY A 128 5.56 -22.83 -27.40
C GLY A 128 6.86 -22.63 -26.61
N GLY A 129 7.27 -23.56 -25.75
CA GLY A 129 8.52 -23.50 -24.97
C GLY A 129 9.72 -24.20 -25.61
N ASP A 130 9.59 -24.69 -26.85
CA ASP A 130 10.58 -25.58 -27.47
C ASP A 130 11.91 -24.88 -27.80
N GLY A 131 11.87 -23.56 -28.03
CA GLY A 131 13.07 -22.74 -28.22
C GLY A 131 13.89 -22.58 -26.93
N ASP A 132 13.21 -22.33 -25.81
CA ASP A 132 13.84 -22.18 -24.49
C ASP A 132 14.38 -23.54 -24.01
N LYS A 133 13.64 -24.63 -24.24
CA LYS A 133 14.08 -25.99 -23.96
C LYS A 133 15.37 -26.36 -24.69
N LYS A 134 15.45 -26.07 -26.00
CA LYS A 134 16.66 -26.32 -26.80
C LYS A 134 17.84 -25.48 -26.32
N SER A 135 17.59 -24.22 -25.96
CA SER A 135 18.63 -23.31 -25.45
C SER A 135 19.17 -23.79 -24.10
N MET A 136 18.30 -24.25 -23.20
CA MET A 136 18.70 -24.84 -21.91
C MET A 136 19.49 -26.15 -22.09
N ILE A 137 19.04 -27.06 -22.96
CA ILE A 137 19.77 -28.31 -23.25
C ILE A 137 21.16 -28.02 -23.80
N LYS A 138 21.30 -26.99 -24.65
CA LYS A 138 22.60 -26.56 -25.16
C LYS A 138 23.50 -26.03 -24.05
N LEU A 139 22.98 -25.14 -23.19
CA LEU A 139 23.73 -24.63 -22.02
C LEU A 139 24.17 -25.74 -21.06
N LEU A 140 23.38 -26.81 -20.93
CA LEU A 140 23.73 -27.98 -20.11
C LEU A 140 24.73 -28.93 -20.80
N ARG A 141 24.79 -28.95 -22.13
CA ARG A 141 25.71 -29.82 -22.90
C ARG A 141 27.05 -29.18 -23.22
N ASP A 142 27.11 -27.85 -23.29
CA ASP A 142 28.36 -27.10 -23.54
C ASP A 142 29.30 -27.10 -22.30
N ASP A 143 28.94 -27.80 -21.22
CA ASP A 143 29.75 -27.96 -20.00
C ASP A 143 30.65 -29.21 -20.08
N ASP A 144 31.68 -29.13 -20.90
CA ASP A 144 32.77 -30.12 -20.97
C ASP A 144 34.06 -29.51 -20.39
N GLU A 145 34.08 -29.19 -19.08
CA GLU A 145 35.33 -29.20 -18.30
C GLU A 145 35.09 -29.06 -16.78
N GLY A 146 35.16 -30.21 -16.08
CA GLY A 146 35.74 -30.30 -14.74
C GLY A 146 35.08 -29.51 -13.59
N SER A 147 34.17 -30.17 -12.87
CA SER A 147 33.91 -29.95 -11.43
C SER A 147 33.42 -28.56 -10.98
N LYS A 148 32.76 -27.77 -11.83
CA LYS A 148 32.15 -26.50 -11.44
C LYS A 148 30.63 -26.64 -11.36
N LYS A 149 30.02 -26.28 -10.22
CA LYS A 149 28.55 -26.19 -10.10
C LYS A 149 28.09 -24.97 -10.89
N PHE A 150 27.20 -25.16 -11.86
CA PHE A 150 26.59 -24.08 -12.63
C PHE A 150 25.13 -23.86 -12.19
N VAL A 151 24.67 -22.60 -12.25
CA VAL A 151 23.32 -22.18 -11.86
C VAL A 151 22.66 -21.50 -13.04
N ILE A 152 21.46 -21.95 -13.43
CA ILE A 152 20.66 -21.37 -14.50
C ILE A 152 19.42 -20.67 -13.88
N PRO A 153 19.38 -19.34 -13.81
CA PRO A 153 18.19 -18.64 -13.35
C PRO A 153 17.12 -18.59 -14.46
N ILE A 154 15.88 -18.98 -14.13
CA ILE A 154 14.71 -18.84 -15.02
C ILE A 154 13.87 -17.66 -14.52
N LEU A 155 13.83 -16.57 -15.30
CA LEU A 155 13.14 -15.33 -14.95
C LEU A 155 11.95 -15.07 -15.85
N GLY A 156 10.93 -14.37 -15.32
CA GLY A 156 9.73 -14.02 -16.07
C GLY A 156 8.51 -13.81 -15.18
N MET A 157 7.45 -13.23 -15.75
CA MET A 157 6.20 -12.93 -15.04
C MET A 157 5.50 -14.20 -14.50
N GLY A 158 4.60 -14.04 -13.53
CA GLY A 158 3.77 -15.15 -13.04
C GLY A 158 2.96 -15.80 -14.17
N GLY A 159 2.77 -17.12 -14.11
CA GLY A 159 1.93 -17.85 -15.09
C GLY A 159 2.60 -18.19 -16.43
N VAL A 160 3.81 -17.71 -16.73
CA VAL A 160 4.51 -17.97 -18.01
C VAL A 160 5.09 -19.39 -18.15
N GLY A 161 4.85 -20.29 -17.19
CA GLY A 161 5.34 -21.67 -17.27
C GLY A 161 6.80 -21.91 -16.87
N LYS A 162 7.45 -20.99 -16.13
CA LYS A 162 8.84 -21.17 -15.65
C LYS A 162 9.04 -22.46 -14.87
N THR A 163 8.11 -22.77 -13.97
CA THR A 163 8.17 -24.01 -13.17
C THR A 163 7.99 -25.23 -14.07
N THR A 164 7.12 -25.15 -15.08
CA THR A 164 6.90 -26.21 -16.08
C THR A 164 8.14 -26.43 -16.95
N LEU A 165 8.90 -25.38 -17.27
CA LEU A 165 10.17 -25.47 -18.01
C LEU A 165 11.30 -26.10 -17.18
N ALA A 166 11.26 -25.97 -15.85
CA ALA A 166 12.25 -26.50 -14.93
C ALA A 166 12.00 -27.96 -14.51
N GLN A 167 10.82 -28.51 -14.83
CA GLN A 167 10.49 -29.92 -14.61
C GLN A 167 11.13 -30.80 -15.69
#